data_AF-A0A251NNM7-F1
#
_entry.id   AF-A0A251NNM7-F1
#
_cell.length_a   1.000
_cell.length_b   1.000
_cell.length_c   1.000
_cell.angle_alpha   90.00
_cell.angle_beta   90.00
_cell.angle_gamma   90.00
#
_symmetry.space_group_name_H-M   'P 1'
#
loop_
_entity.id
_entity.type
_entity.pdbx_description
1 polymer ?
#
loop_
_entity_poly.entity_id
_entity_poly.type
_entity_poly.pdbx_seq_one_letter_code
_entity_poly.pdbx_strand_id
1 'polypeptide(L)'
;MAAGYKKLFGSQNLRQQLVLSTLTFTPIQIHDIRNNETWPGLRKYEVSLLKLLALVCHGCSFEINDTGNGFKFKPGIVMGGSKLEHDCGVERSIGSHGYGMSLVAETTSGCYISADTTISHARGEQISEVDSEKKELVPPKDVGLKIASVLLGEIGQGGVVDLNLQGLLFLLCALCPQDVSKVRVGKLSPYGIDTLKNINDFLGVKFVITPCASTSTVFLKCVGCGLRKLSRKIS
;
A
#
# COMPACT_ATOMS: atom_id res chain seq x y z
N MET A 1 -13.39 14.62 23.29
CA MET A 1 -12.60 13.52 23.86
C MET A 1 -11.17 13.70 23.40
N ALA A 2 -10.21 13.83 24.32
CA ALA A 2 -8.79 13.91 23.94
C ALA A 2 -8.43 12.62 23.17
N ALA A 3 -8.26 12.73 21.86
CA ALA A 3 -8.00 11.57 21.01
C ALA A 3 -6.61 11.03 21.35
N GLY A 4 -6.57 10.00 22.20
CA GLY A 4 -5.35 9.26 22.47
C GLY A 4 -4.80 8.65 21.19
N TYR A 5 -3.49 8.43 21.14
CA TYR A 5 -2.85 7.78 20.01
C TYR A 5 -3.34 6.33 19.88
N LYS A 6 -3.76 5.94 18.68
CA LYS A 6 -4.05 4.54 18.35
C LYS A 6 -2.75 3.76 18.30
N LYS A 7 -2.59 2.77 19.19
CA LYS A 7 -1.40 1.93 19.27
C LYS A 7 -1.42 0.86 18.18
N LEU A 8 -0.34 0.75 17.43
CA LEU A 8 -0.11 -0.26 16.40
C LEU A 8 1.25 -0.91 16.62
N PHE A 9 1.44 -2.11 16.08
CA PHE A 9 2.66 -2.91 16.31
C PHE A 9 3.25 -3.39 14.98
N GLY A 10 4.57 -3.32 14.89
CA GLY A 10 5.34 -3.76 13.72
C GLY A 10 5.28 -2.80 12.54
N SER A 11 5.98 -3.16 11.46
CA SER A 11 6.06 -2.37 10.21
C SER A 11 5.13 -2.87 9.10
N GLN A 12 4.29 -3.87 9.37
CA GLN A 12 3.42 -4.44 8.35
C GLN A 12 2.35 -3.44 7.93
N ASN A 13 2.20 -3.22 6.62
CA ASN A 13 1.22 -2.29 6.04
C ASN A 13 1.38 -0.84 6.51
N LEU A 14 2.59 -0.45 6.95
CA LEU A 14 2.92 0.89 7.45
C LEU A 14 2.40 2.03 6.56
N ARG A 15 2.63 1.90 5.24
CA ARG A 15 2.16 2.87 4.23
C ARG A 15 0.65 3.08 4.29
N GLN A 16 -0.09 1.98 4.36
CA GLN A 16 -1.55 2.00 4.39
C GLN A 16 -2.08 2.58 5.70
N GLN A 17 -1.47 2.20 6.83
CA GLN A 17 -1.84 2.73 8.14
C GLN A 17 -1.61 4.24 8.24
N LEU A 18 -0.50 4.75 7.69
CA LEU A 18 -0.22 6.19 7.60
C LEU A 18 -1.24 6.91 6.72
N VAL A 19 -1.60 6.34 5.56
CA VAL A 19 -2.64 6.90 4.69
C VAL A 19 -3.99 6.94 5.40
N LEU A 20 -4.41 5.84 6.03
CA LEU A 20 -5.67 5.78 6.80
C LEU A 20 -5.67 6.77 7.95
N SER A 21 -4.61 6.84 8.74
CA SER A 21 -4.42 7.83 9.81
C SER A 21 -4.58 9.27 9.30
N THR A 22 -4.00 9.57 8.14
CA THR A 22 -4.10 10.89 7.49
C THR A 22 -5.53 11.17 7.02
N LEU A 23 -6.21 10.19 6.44
CA LEU A 23 -7.60 10.35 5.97
C LEU A 23 -8.60 10.50 7.11
N THR A 24 -8.40 9.81 8.24
CA THR A 24 -9.32 9.83 9.38
C THR A 24 -8.95 10.84 10.46
N PHE A 25 -7.84 11.56 10.30
CA PHE A 25 -7.27 12.43 11.33
C PHE A 25 -7.02 11.72 12.68
N THR A 26 -6.79 10.41 12.65
CA THR A 26 -6.54 9.60 13.85
C THR A 26 -5.05 9.58 14.15
N PRO A 27 -4.58 10.14 15.29
CA PRO A 27 -3.18 10.03 15.69
C PRO A 27 -2.81 8.56 15.95
N ILE A 28 -1.65 8.12 15.47
CA ILE A 28 -1.16 6.74 15.64
C ILE A 28 0.19 6.72 16.33
N GLN A 29 0.44 5.66 17.10
CA GLN A 29 1.72 5.38 17.72
C GLN A 29 2.11 3.94 17.38
N ILE A 30 3.23 3.77 16.69
CA ILE A 30 3.72 2.47 16.25
C ILE A 30 4.87 2.05 17.16
N HIS A 31 4.80 0.80 17.63
CA HIS A 31 5.80 0.16 18.47
C HIS A 31 6.38 -1.09 17.80
N ASP A 32 7.51 -1.56 18.31
CA ASP A 32 8.14 -2.84 17.97
C ASP A 32 8.43 -3.03 16.47
N ILE A 33 8.95 -1.98 15.84
CA ILE A 33 9.42 -2.03 14.46
C ILE A 33 10.72 -2.85 14.40
N ARG A 34 10.58 -4.10 13.94
CA ARG A 34 11.70 -5.03 13.66
C ARG A 34 12.61 -5.33 14.85
N ASN A 35 12.09 -5.35 16.07
CA ASN A 35 12.89 -5.63 17.27
C ASN A 35 13.65 -6.97 17.23
N ASN A 36 13.14 -7.96 16.47
CA ASN A 36 13.71 -9.29 16.37
C ASN A 36 14.59 -9.50 15.11
N GLU A 37 14.84 -8.46 14.33
CA GLU A 37 15.74 -8.53 13.16
C GLU A 37 17.15 -8.07 13.53
N THR A 38 18.15 -8.48 12.73
CA THR A 38 19.55 -8.04 12.87
C THR A 38 19.70 -6.52 12.85
N TRP A 39 18.82 -5.84 12.12
CA TRP A 39 18.81 -4.38 11.97
C TRP A 39 17.46 -3.84 12.43
N PRO A 40 17.30 -3.57 13.74
CA PRO A 40 16.04 -3.11 14.30
C PRO A 40 15.73 -1.67 13.89
N GLY A 41 14.44 -1.32 13.95
CA GLY A 41 13.96 0.03 13.71
C GLY A 41 13.54 0.36 12.28
N LEU A 42 13.28 1.65 12.08
CA LEU A 42 12.84 2.21 10.79
C LEU A 42 13.95 2.14 9.74
N ARG A 43 13.59 1.75 8.52
CA ARG A 43 14.49 1.79 7.36
C ARG A 43 14.52 3.17 6.73
N LYS A 44 15.57 3.51 5.96
CA LYS A 44 15.70 4.84 5.35
C LYS A 44 14.53 5.16 4.42
N TYR A 45 14.05 4.18 3.65
CA TYR A 45 12.86 4.36 2.79
C TYR A 45 11.57 4.65 3.59
N GLU A 46 11.43 4.17 4.82
CA GLU A 46 10.27 4.46 5.67
C GLU A 46 10.38 5.87 6.23
N VAL A 47 11.57 6.29 6.65
CA VAL A 47 11.84 7.67 7.07
C VAL A 47 11.61 8.64 5.89
N SER A 48 12.02 8.27 4.67
CA SER A 48 11.76 9.05 3.46
C SER A 48 10.25 9.19 3.20
N LEU A 49 9.47 8.13 3.39
CA LEU A 49 8.00 8.20 3.31
C LEU A 49 7.39 9.17 4.34
N LEU A 50 7.88 9.16 5.59
CA LEU A 50 7.40 10.08 6.62
C LEU A 50 7.69 11.54 6.24
N LYS A 51 8.89 11.81 5.68
CA LYS A 51 9.25 13.13 5.14
C LYS A 51 8.35 13.54 3.97
N LEU A 52 8.01 12.62 3.07
CA LEU A 52 7.07 12.88 1.98
C LEU A 52 5.69 13.27 2.52
N LEU A 53 5.18 12.56 3.52
CA LEU A 53 3.91 12.90 4.17
C LEU A 53 3.97 14.29 4.82
N ALA A 54 5.09 14.63 5.45
CA ALA A 54 5.31 15.95 6.06
C ALA A 54 5.33 17.09 5.02
N LEU A 55 5.72 16.78 3.79
CA LEU A 55 5.78 17.74 2.70
C LEU A 55 4.41 17.95 2.03
N VAL A 56 3.56 16.91 1.99
CA VAL A 56 2.21 16.96 1.39
C VAL A 56 1.13 17.44 2.39
N CYS A 57 1.36 17.24 3.69
CA CYS A 57 0.42 17.58 4.75
C CYS A 57 0.87 18.81 5.53
N HIS A 58 -0.04 19.74 5.79
CA HIS A 58 0.23 20.89 6.66
C HIS A 58 -0.16 20.58 8.11
N GLY A 59 0.74 20.87 9.06
CA GLY A 59 0.48 20.72 10.49
C GLY A 59 0.54 19.28 11.03
N CYS A 60 1.19 18.36 10.31
CA CYS A 60 1.49 17.04 10.85
C CYS A 60 2.67 17.08 11.83
N SER A 61 2.67 16.19 12.82
CA SER A 61 3.81 15.99 13.72
C SER A 61 4.32 14.56 13.69
N PHE A 62 5.63 14.40 13.71
CA PHE A 62 6.32 13.12 13.73
C PHE A 62 7.36 13.15 14.84
N GLU A 63 7.26 12.20 15.77
CA GLU A 63 8.20 12.03 16.87
C GLU A 63 8.71 10.59 16.85
N ILE A 64 9.99 10.40 16.55
CA ILE A 64 10.64 9.07 16.56
C ILE A 64 11.22 8.86 17.96
N ASN A 65 11.07 7.65 18.50
CA ASN A 65 11.69 7.30 19.79
C ASN A 65 13.21 7.23 19.66
N ASP A 66 13.95 7.43 20.75
CA ASP A 66 15.42 7.41 20.77
C ASP A 66 16.03 6.12 20.20
N THR A 67 15.32 5.00 20.39
CA THR A 67 15.69 3.66 19.91
C THR A 67 15.38 3.43 18.42
N GLY A 68 14.63 4.31 17.76
CA GLY A 68 14.23 4.17 16.35
C GLY A 68 13.26 3.01 16.04
N ASN A 69 12.81 2.26 17.06
CA ASN A 69 11.91 1.11 16.93
C ASN A 69 10.41 1.46 17.06
N GLY A 70 10.10 2.75 17.11
CA GLY A 70 8.73 3.23 17.17
C GLY A 70 8.68 4.73 16.92
N PHE A 71 7.50 5.20 16.54
CA PHE A 71 7.24 6.62 16.32
C PHE A 71 5.78 6.97 16.60
N LYS A 72 5.54 8.24 16.93
CA LYS A 72 4.22 8.85 16.99
C LYS A 72 4.01 9.69 15.74
N PHE A 73 2.82 9.56 15.17
CA PHE A 73 2.37 10.38 14.06
C PHE A 73 1.04 11.03 14.39
N LYS A 74 1.01 12.35 14.30
CA LYS A 74 -0.22 13.14 14.34
C LYS A 74 -0.52 13.64 12.91
N PRO A 75 -1.62 13.19 12.31
CA PRO A 75 -1.97 13.59 10.95
C PRO A 75 -2.31 15.08 10.87
N GLY A 76 -1.91 15.70 9.76
CA GLY A 76 -2.22 17.08 9.39
C GLY A 76 -3.24 17.14 8.25
N ILE A 77 -3.54 18.35 7.79
CA ILE A 77 -4.46 18.55 6.66
C ILE A 77 -3.72 18.33 5.35
N VAL A 78 -4.27 17.50 4.47
CA VAL A 78 -3.74 17.31 3.11
C VAL A 78 -4.06 18.55 2.28
N MET A 79 -3.06 19.44 2.15
CA MET A 79 -3.14 20.66 1.34
C MET A 79 -2.68 20.41 -0.09
N GLY A 80 -1.77 19.44 -0.28
CA GLY A 80 -1.04 19.30 -1.54
C GLY A 80 -0.15 20.51 -1.81
N GLY A 81 0.29 20.67 -3.05
CA GLY A 81 1.10 21.80 -3.47
C GLY A 81 1.50 21.69 -4.94
N SER A 82 1.69 22.82 -5.61
CA SER A 82 2.30 22.86 -6.94
C SER A 82 3.82 22.83 -6.81
N LYS A 83 4.51 21.97 -7.57
CA LYS A 83 5.99 21.85 -7.61
C LYS A 83 6.63 21.35 -6.30
N LEU A 84 6.10 20.24 -5.80
CA LEU A 84 6.69 19.51 -4.68
C LEU A 84 7.73 18.52 -5.22
N GLU A 85 8.97 18.61 -4.73
CA GLU A 85 10.05 17.67 -5.03
C GLU A 85 10.43 16.88 -3.77
N HIS A 86 10.62 15.58 -3.91
CA HIS A 86 11.00 14.70 -2.81
C HIS A 86 11.96 13.62 -3.31
N ASP A 87 13.14 13.55 -2.68
CA ASP A 87 14.13 12.52 -2.97
C ASP A 87 13.79 11.23 -2.20
N CYS A 88 13.37 10.21 -2.94
CA CYS A 88 13.03 8.90 -2.40
C CYS A 88 14.25 8.01 -2.13
N GLY A 89 15.45 8.42 -2.56
CA GLY A 89 16.64 7.59 -2.55
C GLY A 89 16.55 6.39 -3.49
N VAL A 90 17.48 5.44 -3.31
CA VAL A 90 17.65 4.27 -4.21
C VAL A 90 17.24 2.93 -3.58
N GLU A 91 16.92 2.89 -2.29
CA GLU A 91 16.60 1.64 -1.58
C GLU A 91 15.29 0.98 -2.05
N ARG A 92 14.36 1.77 -2.58
CA ARG A 92 13.06 1.31 -3.10
C ARG A 92 12.74 2.07 -4.40
N SER A 93 12.31 1.34 -5.42
CA SER A 93 12.14 1.89 -6.77
C SER A 93 11.03 2.91 -6.87
N ILE A 94 11.44 4.16 -7.13
CA ILE A 94 10.78 5.05 -8.11
C ILE A 94 11.77 5.37 -9.26
N GLY A 95 13.10 5.31 -9.01
CA GLY A 95 14.15 5.55 -10.00
C GLY A 95 15.06 4.34 -10.24
N SER A 96 14.51 3.20 -10.67
CA SER A 96 15.35 2.06 -11.06
C SER A 96 15.94 2.27 -12.45
N HIS A 97 17.28 2.31 -12.54
CA HIS A 97 17.99 2.14 -13.81
C HIS A 97 17.84 0.69 -14.24
N GLY A 98 17.05 0.44 -15.28
CA GLY A 98 16.70 -0.89 -15.74
C GLY A 98 15.55 -0.84 -16.74
N TYR A 99 14.84 -1.94 -16.91
CA TYR A 99 13.67 -2.01 -17.79
C TYR A 99 12.45 -2.55 -17.04
N GLY A 100 11.28 -2.10 -17.45
CA GLY A 100 9.99 -2.53 -16.91
C GLY A 100 9.07 -2.99 -18.02
N MET A 101 8.13 -3.86 -17.68
CA MET A 101 7.10 -4.33 -18.59
C MET A 101 5.76 -4.31 -17.88
N SER A 102 4.76 -3.80 -18.58
CA SER A 102 3.38 -3.71 -18.15
C SER A 102 2.52 -4.42 -19.19
N LEU A 103 1.76 -5.42 -18.77
CA LEU A 103 0.79 -6.11 -19.60
C LEU A 103 -0.60 -5.83 -19.07
N VAL A 104 -1.53 -5.50 -19.95
CA VAL A 104 -2.93 -5.25 -19.61
C VAL A 104 -3.81 -6.19 -20.43
N ALA A 105 -4.76 -6.84 -19.75
CA ALA A 105 -5.80 -7.64 -20.37
C ALA A 105 -7.17 -7.02 -20.09
N GLU A 106 -8.01 -6.95 -21.11
CA GLU A 106 -9.42 -6.60 -20.99
C GLU A 106 -10.25 -7.89 -20.88
N THR A 107 -11.09 -7.99 -19.85
CA THR A 107 -12.01 -9.11 -19.67
C THR A 107 -13.27 -8.91 -20.48
N THR A 108 -14.04 -9.98 -20.73
CA THR A 108 -15.35 -9.92 -21.41
C THR A 108 -16.39 -9.08 -20.67
N SER A 109 -16.15 -8.76 -19.40
CA SER A 109 -16.96 -7.85 -18.59
C SER A 109 -16.48 -6.39 -18.64
N GLY A 110 -15.50 -6.06 -19.49
CA GLY A 110 -14.93 -4.72 -19.62
C GLY A 110 -14.04 -4.31 -18.43
N CYS A 111 -13.50 -5.27 -17.66
CA CYS A 111 -12.56 -4.98 -16.59
C CYS A 111 -11.12 -5.07 -17.11
N TYR A 112 -10.22 -4.23 -16.61
CA TYR A 112 -8.81 -4.24 -16.98
C TYR A 112 -7.98 -4.87 -15.86
N ILE A 113 -7.24 -5.92 -16.18
CA ILE A 113 -6.29 -6.58 -15.27
C ILE A 113 -4.88 -6.28 -15.76
N SER A 114 -4.04 -5.73 -14.88
CA SER A 114 -2.65 -5.41 -15.19
C SER A 114 -1.69 -6.35 -14.46
N ALA A 115 -0.57 -6.65 -15.10
CA ALA A 115 0.60 -7.22 -14.45
C ALA A 115 1.82 -6.38 -14.81
N ASP A 116 2.53 -5.92 -13.78
CA ASP A 116 3.67 -5.02 -13.92
C ASP A 116 4.92 -5.65 -13.30
N THR A 117 6.05 -5.51 -13.97
CA THR A 117 7.36 -5.92 -13.44
C THR A 117 8.40 -4.86 -13.76
N THR A 118 9.33 -4.67 -12.83
CA THR A 118 10.49 -3.79 -13.00
C THR A 118 11.73 -4.56 -12.64
N ILE A 119 12.72 -4.54 -13.51
CA ILE A 119 14.03 -5.14 -13.25
C ILE A 119 15.03 -4.03 -13.17
N SER A 120 15.56 -3.85 -11.97
CA SER A 120 16.62 -2.91 -11.67
C SER A 120 17.97 -3.59 -11.72
N HIS A 121 18.99 -2.91 -12.25
CA HIS A 121 20.36 -3.25 -11.91
C HIS A 121 20.55 -3.11 -10.40
N ALA A 122 21.00 -4.17 -9.73
CA ALA A 122 21.51 -4.02 -8.37
C ALA A 122 22.82 -3.20 -8.48
N ARG A 123 22.76 -1.90 -8.21
CA ARG A 123 23.98 -1.17 -7.85
C ARG A 123 24.39 -1.68 -6.47
N GLY A 124 25.40 -2.55 -6.45
CA GLY A 124 26.13 -2.83 -5.23
C GLY A 124 26.81 -1.54 -4.80
N GLU A 125 26.42 -1.00 -3.66
CA GLU A 125 27.30 -0.12 -2.91
C GLU A 125 27.07 -0.33 -1.40
N GLN A 126 28.06 -1.05 -0.84
CA GLN A 126 28.49 -1.16 0.54
C GLN A 126 27.57 -1.91 1.53
N ILE A 127 27.84 -3.21 1.71
CA ILE A 127 28.25 -3.84 2.99
C ILE A 127 28.83 -5.24 2.67
N SER A 128 30.06 -5.47 3.15
CA SER A 128 30.85 -6.71 3.25
C SER A 128 31.21 -7.50 1.98
N GLU A 129 32.53 -7.53 1.72
CA GLU A 129 33.25 -8.41 0.80
C GLU A 129 33.20 -9.88 1.23
N VAL A 130 32.04 -10.55 1.21
CA VAL A 130 31.95 -12.01 1.04
C VAL A 130 30.58 -12.32 0.40
N ASP A 131 30.55 -12.99 -0.75
CA ASP A 131 29.37 -13.43 -1.51
C ASP A 131 28.49 -12.36 -2.20
N SER A 132 29.11 -11.39 -2.87
CA SER A 132 28.41 -10.62 -3.91
C SER A 132 28.26 -11.44 -5.19
N GLU A 133 27.31 -12.38 -5.21
CA GLU A 133 26.78 -12.88 -6.48
C GLU A 133 26.22 -11.67 -7.24
N LYS A 134 26.90 -11.27 -8.32
CA LYS A 134 26.34 -10.33 -9.32
C LYS A 134 25.02 -10.94 -9.75
N LYS A 135 23.91 -10.40 -9.23
CA LYS A 135 22.57 -10.85 -9.63
C LYS A 135 22.40 -10.47 -11.09
N GLU A 136 22.70 -11.44 -11.96
CA GLU A 136 22.66 -11.27 -13.40
C GLU A 136 21.25 -10.84 -13.79
N LEU A 137 21.16 -9.83 -14.66
CA LEU A 137 19.87 -9.37 -15.15
C LEU A 137 19.20 -10.54 -15.86
N VAL A 138 17.99 -10.86 -15.42
CA VAL A 138 17.13 -11.82 -16.13
C VAL A 138 17.03 -11.36 -17.60
N PRO A 139 17.10 -12.24 -18.60
CA PRO A 139 16.89 -11.84 -19.99
C PRO A 139 15.46 -11.32 -20.21
N PRO A 140 15.24 -10.28 -21.05
CA PRO A 140 13.90 -9.73 -21.31
C PRO A 140 12.88 -10.76 -21.80
N LYS A 141 13.35 -11.79 -22.53
CA LYS A 141 12.52 -12.92 -22.98
C LYS A 141 11.89 -13.68 -21.81
N ASP A 142 12.69 -14.01 -20.80
CA ASP A 142 12.23 -14.79 -19.66
C ASP A 142 11.34 -13.96 -18.73
N VAL A 143 11.62 -12.65 -18.67
CA VAL A 143 10.74 -11.68 -18.00
C VAL A 143 9.38 -11.65 -18.69
N GLY A 144 9.35 -11.63 -20.02
CA GLY A 144 8.13 -11.71 -20.83
C GLY A 144 7.30 -12.94 -20.52
N LEU A 145 7.93 -14.12 -20.54
CA LEU A 145 7.27 -15.38 -20.21
C LEU A 145 6.74 -15.38 -18.77
N LYS A 146 7.52 -14.85 -17.82
CA LYS A 146 7.13 -14.78 -16.42
C LYS A 146 5.94 -13.85 -16.20
N ILE A 147 5.98 -12.64 -16.75
CA ILE A 147 4.88 -11.67 -16.55
C ILE A 147 3.60 -12.11 -17.27
N ALA A 148 3.71 -12.74 -18.44
CA ALA A 148 2.57 -13.32 -19.14
C ALA A 148 1.92 -14.44 -18.31
N SER A 149 2.75 -15.30 -17.70
CA SER A 149 2.28 -16.36 -16.81
C SER A 149 1.59 -15.81 -15.55
N VAL A 150 2.12 -14.71 -14.98
CA VAL A 150 1.50 -14.00 -13.86
C VAL A 150 0.14 -13.43 -14.27
N LEU A 151 0.07 -12.72 -15.39
CA LEU A 151 -1.18 -12.15 -15.90
C LEU A 151 -2.25 -13.21 -16.15
N LEU A 152 -1.88 -14.34 -16.76
CA LEU A 152 -2.80 -15.48 -16.95
C LEU A 152 -3.29 -16.06 -15.62
N GLY A 153 -2.41 -16.11 -14.61
CA GLY A 153 -2.79 -16.49 -13.25
C GLY A 153 -3.82 -15.54 -12.63
N GLU A 154 -3.62 -14.23 -12.77
CA GLU A 154 -4.57 -13.22 -12.28
C GLU A 154 -5.93 -13.28 -13.01
N ILE A 155 -5.92 -13.47 -14.32
CA ILE A 155 -7.15 -13.69 -15.12
C ILE A 155 -7.87 -14.96 -14.64
N GLY A 156 -7.13 -16.04 -14.38
CA GLY A 156 -7.66 -17.31 -13.89
C GLY A 156 -8.33 -17.22 -12.51
N GLN A 157 -7.98 -16.22 -11.70
CA GLN A 157 -8.64 -15.97 -10.40
C GLN A 157 -10.06 -15.40 -10.56
N GLY A 158 -10.42 -14.84 -11.72
CA GLY A 158 -11.79 -14.41 -12.04
C GLY A 158 -12.31 -13.21 -11.23
N GLY A 159 -11.42 -12.41 -10.62
CA GLY A 159 -11.76 -11.18 -9.91
C GLY A 159 -11.82 -9.95 -10.83
N VAL A 160 -12.40 -8.84 -10.33
CA VAL A 160 -12.40 -7.55 -11.03
C VAL A 160 -11.01 -6.86 -10.98
N VAL A 161 -10.17 -7.24 -10.03
CA VAL A 161 -8.81 -6.71 -9.83
C VAL A 161 -7.83 -7.84 -9.53
N ASP A 162 -6.55 -7.60 -9.80
CA ASP A 162 -5.44 -8.49 -9.44
C ASP A 162 -5.22 -8.56 -7.92
N LEU A 163 -4.43 -9.54 -7.47
CA LEU A 163 -4.10 -9.78 -6.06
C LEU A 163 -3.44 -8.59 -5.34
N ASN A 164 -2.67 -7.74 -6.04
CA ASN A 164 -1.95 -6.61 -5.44
C ASN A 164 -2.86 -5.39 -5.28
N LEU A 165 -3.79 -5.15 -6.21
CA LEU A 165 -4.71 -4.01 -6.16
C LEU A 165 -5.95 -4.23 -5.28
N GLN A 166 -6.18 -5.44 -4.75
CA GLN A 166 -7.29 -5.73 -3.83
C GLN A 166 -7.40 -4.71 -2.68
N GLY A 167 -6.27 -4.39 -2.03
CA GLY A 167 -6.26 -3.48 -0.89
C GLY A 167 -6.70 -2.06 -1.27
N LEU A 168 -6.29 -1.59 -2.45
CA LEU A 168 -6.72 -0.29 -2.97
C LEU A 168 -8.22 -0.28 -3.31
N LEU A 169 -8.72 -1.35 -3.94
CA LEU A 169 -10.15 -1.48 -4.25
C LEU A 169 -11.01 -1.42 -2.98
N PHE A 170 -10.63 -2.15 -1.92
CA PHE A 170 -11.35 -2.14 -0.64
C PHE A 170 -11.33 -0.77 0.02
N LEU A 171 -10.17 -0.09 -0.02
CA LEU A 171 -10.05 1.26 0.51
C LEU A 171 -10.98 2.23 -0.23
N LEU A 172 -10.98 2.20 -1.57
CA LEU A 172 -11.85 3.06 -2.38
C LEU A 172 -13.34 2.79 -2.11
N CYS A 173 -13.75 1.53 -2.03
CA CYS A 173 -15.13 1.15 -1.68
C CYS A 173 -15.53 1.67 -0.30
N ALA A 174 -14.62 1.62 0.68
CA ALA A 174 -14.87 2.12 2.02
C ALA A 174 -14.96 3.65 2.07
N LEU A 175 -14.21 4.36 1.22
CA LEU A 175 -14.21 5.83 1.14
C LEU A 175 -15.38 6.42 0.35
N CYS A 176 -16.18 5.59 -0.33
CA CYS A 176 -17.37 6.03 -1.04
C CYS A 176 -18.38 6.75 -0.12
N PRO A 177 -19.35 7.51 -0.69
CA PRO A 177 -20.55 7.95 0.01
C PRO A 177 -21.26 6.79 0.74
N GLN A 178 -22.22 7.11 1.61
CA GLN A 178 -23.03 6.14 2.35
C GLN A 178 -24.00 5.37 1.43
N ASP A 179 -23.45 4.59 0.52
CA ASP A 179 -24.13 3.72 -0.43
C ASP A 179 -23.41 2.37 -0.48
N VAL A 180 -24.11 1.36 -0.99
CA VAL A 180 -23.65 -0.03 -1.01
C VAL A 180 -22.72 -0.24 -2.20
N SER A 181 -21.43 -0.44 -1.92
CA SER A 181 -20.47 -0.94 -2.91
C SER A 181 -20.48 -2.46 -2.91
N LYS A 182 -20.61 -3.08 -4.09
CA LYS A 182 -20.56 -4.54 -4.29
C LYS A 182 -19.47 -4.86 -5.30
N VAL A 183 -18.49 -5.65 -4.90
CA VAL A 183 -17.37 -6.03 -5.77
C VAL A 183 -17.15 -7.54 -5.73
N ARG A 184 -16.61 -8.08 -6.82
CA ARG A 184 -16.19 -9.48 -6.92
C ARG A 184 -14.68 -9.51 -7.08
N VAL A 185 -14.02 -10.28 -6.22
CA VAL A 185 -12.56 -10.47 -6.28
C VAL A 185 -12.25 -11.96 -6.33
N GLY A 186 -11.01 -12.29 -6.72
CA GLY A 186 -10.50 -13.65 -6.65
C GLY A 186 -10.25 -14.10 -5.19
N LYS A 187 -9.28 -14.99 -5.00
CA LYS A 187 -8.86 -15.39 -3.64
C LYS A 187 -8.35 -14.19 -2.85
N LEU A 188 -8.79 -14.06 -1.59
CA LEU A 188 -8.32 -13.01 -0.70
C LEU A 188 -6.85 -13.20 -0.35
N SER A 189 -6.02 -12.18 -0.62
CA SER A 189 -4.61 -12.17 -0.23
C SER A 189 -4.45 -11.83 1.26
N PRO A 190 -3.37 -12.26 1.94
CA PRO A 190 -3.10 -11.86 3.32
C PRO A 190 -3.05 -10.33 3.48
N TYR A 191 -2.46 -9.64 2.50
CA TYR A 191 -2.43 -8.18 2.43
C TYR A 191 -3.84 -7.57 2.32
N GLY A 192 -4.71 -8.17 1.50
CA GLY A 192 -6.12 -7.78 1.39
C GLY A 192 -6.89 -8.00 2.70
N ILE A 193 -6.64 -9.09 3.41
CA ILE A 193 -7.28 -9.37 4.71
C ILE A 193 -6.85 -8.34 5.75
N ASP A 194 -5.56 -8.03 5.85
CA ASP A 194 -5.08 -7.01 6.79
C ASP A 194 -5.57 -5.61 6.41
N THR A 195 -5.74 -5.34 5.12
CA THR A 195 -6.41 -4.12 4.65
C THR A 195 -7.84 -4.03 5.18
N LEU A 196 -8.63 -5.09 5.09
CA LEU A 196 -10.01 -5.11 5.60
C LEU A 196 -10.05 -4.87 7.12
N LYS A 197 -9.12 -5.44 7.88
CA LYS A 197 -8.97 -5.17 9.32
C LYS A 197 -8.66 -3.70 9.58
N ASN A 198 -7.67 -3.15 8.88
CA ASN A 198 -7.29 -1.74 9.00
C ASN A 198 -8.47 -0.81 8.65
N ILE A 199 -9.25 -1.13 7.61
CA ILE A 199 -10.43 -0.35 7.23
C ILE A 199 -11.48 -0.36 8.35
N ASN A 200 -11.80 -1.52 8.92
CA ASN A 200 -12.72 -1.61 10.05
C ASN A 200 -12.21 -0.82 11.26
N ASP A 201 -10.91 -0.89 11.53
CA ASP A 201 -10.30 -0.28 12.72
C ASP A 201 -10.16 1.25 12.64
N PHE A 202 -10.03 1.82 11.43
CA PHE A 202 -9.89 3.26 11.22
C PHE A 202 -11.19 3.93 10.77
N LEU A 203 -11.95 3.29 9.87
CA LEU A 203 -13.15 3.85 9.25
C LEU A 203 -14.45 3.30 9.84
N GLY A 204 -14.40 2.22 10.62
CA GLY A 204 -15.59 1.53 11.13
C GLY A 204 -16.41 0.80 10.05
N VAL A 205 -15.88 0.71 8.83
CA VAL A 205 -16.55 0.06 7.69
C VAL A 205 -16.33 -1.44 7.73
N LYS A 206 -17.43 -2.20 7.75
CA LYS A 206 -17.41 -3.67 7.72
C LYS A 206 -17.79 -4.17 6.33
N PHE A 207 -17.02 -5.16 5.87
CA PHE A 207 -17.31 -5.86 4.63
C PHE A 207 -18.04 -7.16 4.93
N VAL A 208 -19.17 -7.37 4.26
CA VAL A 208 -19.87 -8.66 4.19
C VAL A 208 -19.21 -9.47 3.08
N ILE A 209 -18.65 -10.62 3.44
CA ILE A 209 -17.88 -11.49 2.55
C ILE A 209 -18.73 -12.73 2.25
N THR A 210 -19.02 -12.98 0.96
CA THR A 210 -19.83 -14.11 0.51
C THR A 210 -19.04 -14.91 -0.53
N PRO A 211 -18.59 -16.13 -0.21
CA PRO A 211 -17.86 -16.97 -1.17
C PRO A 211 -18.80 -17.49 -2.27
N CYS A 212 -18.29 -17.61 -3.49
CA CYS A 212 -18.98 -18.19 -4.63
C CYS A 212 -18.35 -19.54 -5.02
N ALA A 213 -19.02 -20.64 -4.63
CA ALA A 213 -18.49 -22.00 -4.78
C ALA A 213 -18.27 -22.43 -6.24
N SER A 214 -19.03 -21.88 -7.20
CA SER A 214 -18.94 -22.25 -8.62
C SER A 214 -17.72 -21.68 -9.35
N THR A 215 -17.10 -20.62 -8.80
CA THR A 215 -16.05 -19.88 -9.50
C THR A 215 -14.81 -19.62 -8.65
N SER A 216 -14.76 -20.13 -7.42
CA SER A 216 -13.69 -19.87 -6.44
C SER A 216 -13.43 -18.38 -6.16
N THR A 217 -14.42 -17.52 -6.48
CA THR A 217 -14.36 -16.07 -6.25
C THR A 217 -15.12 -15.67 -5.00
N VAL A 218 -14.92 -14.44 -4.56
CA VAL A 218 -15.52 -13.89 -3.35
C VAL A 218 -16.24 -12.58 -3.67
N PHE A 219 -17.49 -12.48 -3.27
CA PHE A 219 -18.23 -11.22 -3.29
C PHE A 219 -18.01 -10.47 -1.99
N LEU A 220 -17.66 -9.19 -2.09
CA LEU A 220 -17.55 -8.28 -0.97
C LEU A 220 -18.58 -7.16 -1.11
N LYS A 221 -19.27 -6.86 -0.02
CA LYS A 221 -20.23 -5.76 0.07
C LYS A 221 -19.91 -4.88 1.27
N CYS A 222 -19.88 -3.58 1.10
CA CYS A 222 -19.76 -2.63 2.20
C CYS A 222 -20.64 -1.41 1.97
N VAL A 223 -20.92 -0.66 3.03
CA VAL A 223 -21.48 0.68 2.96
C VAL A 223 -20.33 1.66 3.18
N GLY A 224 -20.16 2.63 2.27
CA GLY A 224 -19.09 3.62 2.38
C GLY A 224 -19.23 4.49 3.63
N CYS A 225 -18.11 5.00 4.14
CA CYS A 225 -18.07 5.84 5.33
C CYS A 225 -18.58 7.27 5.10
N GLY A 226 -18.66 7.71 3.83
CA GLY A 226 -19.12 9.06 3.49
C GLY A 226 -18.15 10.17 3.90
N LEU A 227 -16.85 9.88 3.96
CA LEU A 227 -15.82 10.87 4.30
C LEU A 227 -15.88 12.08 3.36
N ARG A 228 -16.01 13.27 3.94
CA ARG A 228 -16.01 14.53 3.20
C ARG A 228 -14.59 15.10 3.15
N LYS A 229 -14.15 15.55 1.98
CA LYS A 229 -12.85 16.24 1.85
C LYS A 229 -12.88 17.53 2.67
N LEU A 230 -12.00 17.60 3.67
CA LEU A 230 -11.86 18.77 4.55
C LEU A 230 -11.11 19.94 3.88
N SER A 231 -10.28 19.67 2.87
CA SER A 231 -9.42 20.67 2.23
C SER A 231 -10.06 21.44 1.06
N ARG A 232 -11.25 21.05 0.61
CA ARG A 232 -11.93 21.74 -0.50
C ARG A 232 -12.66 22.97 0.03
N LYS A 233 -12.25 24.17 -0.40
CA LYS A 233 -13.09 25.37 -0.25
C LYS A 233 -14.41 25.11 -0.99
N ILE A 234 -15.51 25.18 -0.26
CA ILE A 234 -16.85 25.19 -0.85
C ILE A 234 -16.96 26.56 -1.52
N SER A 235 -16.95 26.56 -2.86
CA SER A 235 -17.22 27.75 -3.66
C SER A 235 -18.69 27.80 -4.03
#